data_AF-A0A434EZS3-F1
#
_entry.id   AF-A0A434EZS3-F1
#
_cell.length_a   1.000
_cell.length_b   1.000
_cell.length_c   1.000
_cell.angle_alpha   90.00
_cell.angle_beta   90.00
_cell.angle_gamma   90.00
#
_symmetry.space_group_name_H-M   'P 1'
#
loop_
_entity.id
_entity.type
_entity.pdbx_description
1 polymer ?
#
loop_
_entity_poly.entity_id
_entity_poly.type
_entity_poly.pdbx_seq_one_letter_code
_entity_poly.pdbx_strand_id
1 'polypeptide(L)'
;LSFSDQAGVKIVSEIQIAGSTSAKAGNWLWAWANSNLPGNLLGGAKLVRAFGEEKGIDNLARAYVDDTGGDLEALGWELTAAMVRVCNALGAYRSPRGEGGALYLVFKSVRWAN
;
A
#
# COMPACT_ATOMS: atom_id res chain seq x y z
N LEU A 1 4.82 8.19 8.94
CA LEU A 1 4.97 6.99 9.80
C LEU A 1 6.20 7.19 10.67
N SER A 2 6.12 6.81 11.95
CA SER A 2 7.24 6.91 12.89
C SER A 2 7.53 5.53 13.49
N PHE A 3 8.81 5.21 13.65
CA PHE A 3 9.26 4.03 14.40
C PHE A 3 9.99 4.49 15.65
N SER A 4 9.66 3.89 16.79
CA SER A 4 10.15 4.28 18.11
C SER A 4 10.68 3.08 18.87
N ASP A 5 11.62 3.34 19.77
CA ASP A 5 12.01 2.42 20.84
C ASP A 5 11.68 3.03 22.22
N GLN A 6 12.23 2.46 23.29
CA GLN A 6 12.01 2.96 24.67
C GLN A 6 12.48 4.41 24.89
N ALA A 7 13.42 4.89 24.08
CA ALA A 7 13.97 6.25 24.14
C ALA A 7 13.26 7.21 23.16
N GLY A 8 12.13 6.82 22.58
CA GLY A 8 11.29 7.67 21.73
C GLY A 8 11.42 7.38 20.23
N VAL A 9 10.93 8.31 19.39
CA VAL A 9 10.96 8.16 17.93
C VAL A 9 12.40 8.15 17.45
N LYS A 10 12.75 7.16 16.62
CA LYS A 10 14.08 7.01 16.00
C LYS A 10 14.05 7.23 14.51
N ILE A 11 12.98 6.83 13.83
CA ILE A 11 12.84 6.98 12.38
C ILE A 11 11.53 7.67 12.06
N VAL A 12 11.58 8.61 11.13
CA VAL A 12 10.41 9.25 10.53
C VAL A 12 10.43 8.99 9.02
N SER A 13 9.28 8.65 8.48
CA SER A 13 9.10 8.38 7.06
C SER A 13 7.84 9.05 6.52
N GLU A 14 7.99 9.68 5.35
CA GLU A 14 6.85 10.05 4.51
C GLU A 14 6.35 8.82 3.77
N ILE A 15 5.03 8.66 3.71
CA ILE A 15 4.40 7.45 3.18
C ILE A 15 3.34 7.78 2.13
N GLN A 16 3.01 6.79 1.32
CA GLN A 16 1.75 6.72 0.58
C GLN A 16 1.07 5.40 0.92
N ILE A 17 -0.26 5.38 0.88
CA ILE A 17 -1.03 4.16 1.10
C ILE A 17 -1.16 3.45 -0.24
N ALA A 18 -0.78 2.19 -0.31
CA ALA A 18 -0.99 1.36 -1.49
C ALA A 18 -2.42 0.84 -1.52
N GLY A 19 -2.85 0.20 -0.44
CA GLY A 19 -4.19 -0.35 -0.31
C GLY A 19 -4.28 -1.29 0.87
N SER A 20 -5.35 -2.07 0.90
CA SER A 20 -5.58 -3.01 1.99
C SER A 20 -6.21 -4.30 1.51
N THR A 21 -5.84 -5.40 2.15
CA THR A 21 -6.51 -6.68 1.99
C THR A 21 -7.69 -6.81 2.95
N SER A 22 -8.66 -7.64 2.58
CA SER A 22 -9.78 -8.05 3.43
C SER A 22 -9.88 -9.58 3.44
N ALA A 23 -9.62 -10.20 4.58
CA ALA A 23 -9.75 -11.66 4.72
C ALA A 23 -11.21 -12.11 4.60
N LYS A 24 -12.15 -11.26 5.04
CA LYS A 24 -13.60 -11.54 4.92
C LYS A 24 -14.07 -11.55 3.47
N ALA A 25 -13.54 -10.65 2.64
CA ALA A 25 -13.93 -10.54 1.24
C ALA A 25 -13.02 -11.34 0.29
N GLY A 26 -11.84 -11.78 0.75
CA GLY A 26 -10.86 -12.49 -0.07
C GLY A 26 -10.28 -11.61 -1.17
N ASN A 27 -10.04 -10.32 -0.91
CA ASN A 27 -9.61 -9.39 -1.94
C ASN A 27 -8.72 -8.24 -1.42
N TRP A 28 -8.14 -7.53 -2.37
CA TRP A 28 -7.45 -6.27 -2.21
C TRP A 28 -8.35 -5.10 -2.65
N LEU A 29 -8.26 -3.99 -1.93
CA LEU A 29 -8.80 -2.68 -2.32
C LEU A 29 -7.66 -1.68 -2.45
N TRP A 30 -7.52 -1.09 -3.62
CA TRP A 30 -6.57 0.00 -3.86
C TRP A 30 -6.94 1.25 -3.07
N ALA A 31 -5.93 1.94 -2.53
CA ALA A 31 -6.16 3.13 -1.70
C ALA A 31 -6.85 4.27 -2.46
N TRP A 32 -6.59 4.43 -3.76
CA TRP A 32 -7.23 5.46 -4.58
C TRP A 32 -8.74 5.27 -4.71
N ALA A 33 -9.26 4.06 -4.48
CA ALA A 33 -10.68 3.72 -4.54
C ALA A 33 -11.38 3.81 -3.18
N ASN A 34 -10.64 4.10 -2.10
CA ASN A 34 -11.20 4.21 -0.75
C ASN A 34 -11.36 5.67 -0.35
N SER A 35 -12.59 6.19 -0.43
CA SER A 35 -12.93 7.59 -0.12
C SER A 35 -12.74 7.97 1.34
N ASN A 36 -12.59 7.00 2.24
CA ASN A 36 -12.37 7.24 3.67
C ASN A 36 -10.89 7.54 4.00
N LEU A 37 -9.98 7.41 3.03
CA LEU A 37 -8.57 7.69 3.21
C LEU A 37 -8.22 9.15 2.87
N PRO A 38 -7.27 9.75 3.58
CA PRO A 38 -6.90 11.15 3.35
C PRO A 38 -6.19 11.32 1.99
N GLY A 39 -6.68 12.25 1.18
CA GLY A 39 -6.29 12.39 -0.23
C GLY A 39 -4.80 12.64 -0.47
N ASN A 40 -4.09 13.28 0.48
CA ASN A 40 -2.66 13.54 0.41
C ASN A 40 -1.80 12.27 0.48
N LEU A 41 -2.36 11.14 0.91
CA LEU A 41 -1.67 9.85 0.98
C LEU A 41 -1.93 8.95 -0.24
N LEU A 42 -2.74 9.39 -1.20
CA LEU A 42 -3.23 8.57 -2.33
C LEU A 42 -2.51 8.83 -3.65
N GLY A 43 -1.58 9.79 -3.70
CA GLY A 43 -0.93 10.20 -4.94
C GLY A 43 -0.22 9.03 -5.64
N GLY A 44 0.52 8.23 -4.89
CA GLY A 44 1.19 7.05 -5.46
C GLY A 44 0.23 5.98 -5.99
N ALA A 45 -0.87 5.72 -5.28
CA ALA A 45 -1.89 4.76 -5.74
C ALA A 45 -2.59 5.25 -7.02
N LYS A 46 -2.83 6.56 -7.14
CA LYS A 46 -3.38 7.16 -8.38
C LYS A 46 -2.41 7.04 -9.55
N LEU A 47 -1.10 7.16 -9.33
CA LEU A 47 -0.09 6.91 -10.38
C LEU A 47 -0.11 5.45 -10.84
N VAL A 48 -0.25 4.50 -9.92
CA VAL A 48 -0.39 3.08 -10.26
C VAL A 48 -1.63 2.82 -11.11
N ARG A 49 -2.76 3.44 -10.76
CA ARG A 49 -3.97 3.35 -11.58
C ARG A 49 -3.73 3.86 -12.99
N ALA A 50 -3.19 5.07 -13.14
CA ALA A 50 -2.91 5.66 -14.45
C ALA A 50 -1.96 4.78 -15.27
N PHE A 51 -0.92 4.22 -14.63
CA PHE A 51 -0.01 3.26 -15.26
C PHE A 51 -0.73 1.99 -15.70
N GLY A 52 -1.60 1.44 -14.86
CA GLY A 52 -2.42 0.27 -15.18
C GLY A 52 -3.36 0.52 -16.37
N GLU A 53 -4.03 1.66 -16.40
CA GLU A 53 -4.89 2.09 -17.51
C GLU A 53 -4.09 2.25 -18.81
N GLU A 54 -2.92 2.89 -18.75
CA GLU A 54 -2.04 3.09 -19.91
C GLU A 54 -1.51 1.76 -20.47
N LYS A 55 -1.19 0.80 -19.60
CA LYS A 55 -0.60 -0.50 -19.99
C LYS A 55 -1.60 -1.63 -20.18
N GLY A 56 -2.89 -1.40 -19.92
CA GLY A 56 -3.92 -2.44 -19.98
C GLY A 56 -3.77 -3.52 -18.90
N ILE A 57 -3.28 -3.15 -17.71
CA ILE A 57 -3.07 -4.07 -16.58
C ILE A 57 -4.23 -3.93 -15.60
N ASP A 58 -5.22 -4.80 -15.72
CA ASP A 58 -6.47 -4.73 -14.96
C ASP A 58 -6.27 -4.72 -13.44
N ASN A 59 -5.34 -5.52 -12.91
CA ASN A 59 -5.07 -5.58 -11.47
C ASN A 59 -4.56 -4.25 -10.88
N LEU A 60 -4.04 -3.34 -11.71
CA LEU A 60 -3.58 -2.02 -11.29
C LEU A 60 -4.63 -0.93 -11.55
N ALA A 61 -5.52 -1.14 -12.53
CA ALA A 61 -6.52 -0.17 -12.96
C ALA A 61 -7.88 -0.31 -12.24
N ARG A 62 -8.22 -1.51 -11.76
CA ARG A 62 -9.48 -1.78 -11.06
C ARG A 62 -9.39 -1.48 -9.57
N ALA A 63 -10.51 -1.10 -8.97
CA ALA A 63 -10.57 -0.77 -7.54
C ALA A 63 -10.27 -1.99 -6.65
N TYR A 64 -10.88 -3.14 -6.99
CA TYR A 64 -10.74 -4.40 -6.28
C TYR A 64 -9.98 -5.41 -7.13
N VAL A 65 -9.20 -6.26 -6.46
CA VAL A 65 -8.54 -7.43 -7.05
C VAL A 65 -8.80 -8.62 -6.13
N ASP A 66 -9.44 -9.65 -6.65
CA ASP A 66 -9.77 -10.85 -5.87
C ASP A 66 -8.55 -11.76 -5.73
N ASP A 67 -8.42 -12.41 -4.56
CA ASP A 67 -7.41 -13.43 -4.32
C ASP A 67 -7.84 -14.76 -4.94
N THR A 68 -7.47 -14.95 -6.20
CA THR A 68 -7.72 -16.21 -6.91
C THR A 68 -6.75 -17.34 -6.52
N GLY A 69 -5.65 -17.00 -5.84
CA GLY A 69 -4.58 -17.94 -5.48
C GLY A 69 -4.75 -18.57 -4.09
N GLY A 70 -5.63 -18.02 -3.26
CA GLY A 70 -5.77 -18.42 -1.86
C GLY A 70 -4.62 -17.96 -0.97
N ASP A 71 -3.84 -16.98 -1.44
CA ASP A 71 -2.76 -16.34 -0.69
C ASP A 71 -2.91 -14.81 -0.73
N LEU A 72 -3.83 -14.34 0.11
CA LEU A 72 -4.16 -12.93 0.24
C LEU A 72 -2.96 -12.09 0.70
N GLU A 73 -2.01 -12.69 1.43
CA GLU A 73 -0.79 -11.98 1.83
C GLU A 73 0.14 -11.76 0.64
N ALA A 74 0.34 -12.79 -0.19
CA ALA A 74 1.08 -12.65 -1.44
C ALA A 74 0.45 -11.61 -2.36
N LEU A 75 -0.88 -11.60 -2.53
CA LEU A 75 -1.59 -10.59 -3.31
C LEU A 75 -1.30 -9.17 -2.81
N GLY A 76 -1.37 -8.96 -1.49
CA GLY A 76 -1.09 -7.66 -0.88
C GLY A 76 0.35 -7.19 -1.13
N TRP A 77 1.33 -8.10 -1.05
CA TRP A 77 2.73 -7.78 -1.33
C TRP A 77 3.00 -7.53 -2.81
N GLU A 78 2.39 -8.31 -3.72
CA GLU A 78 2.53 -8.15 -5.17
C GLU A 78 2.07 -6.76 -5.63
N LEU A 79 0.85 -6.37 -5.25
CA LEU A 79 0.29 -5.08 -5.64
C LEU A 79 1.04 -3.92 -4.99
N THR A 80 1.50 -4.08 -3.74
CA THR A 80 2.34 -3.07 -3.10
C THR A 80 3.71 -2.94 -3.78
N ALA A 81 4.32 -4.05 -4.21
CA ALA A 81 5.59 -4.04 -4.94
C ALA A 81 5.45 -3.36 -6.32
N ALA A 82 4.31 -3.57 -7.01
CA ALA A 82 4.00 -2.82 -8.22
C ALA A 82 3.99 -1.31 -7.96
N MET A 83 3.39 -0.87 -6.85
CA MET A 83 3.41 0.53 -6.45
C MET A 83 4.82 1.06 -6.14
N VAL A 84 5.65 0.26 -5.46
CA VAL A 84 7.07 0.60 -5.22
C VAL A 84 7.77 0.86 -6.54
N ARG A 85 7.59 -0.02 -7.53
CA ARG A 85 8.22 0.09 -8.85
C ARG A 85 7.72 1.27 -9.66
N VAL A 86 6.42 1.54 -9.66
CA VAL A 86 5.80 2.66 -10.41
C VAL A 86 6.21 4.00 -9.80
N CYS A 87 6.24 4.10 -8.47
CA CYS A 87 6.52 5.35 -7.77
C CYS A 87 8.01 5.57 -7.49
N ASN A 88 8.88 4.62 -7.86
CA ASN A 88 10.29 4.59 -7.43
C ASN A 88 10.44 4.80 -5.91
N ALA A 89 9.59 4.13 -5.14
CA ALA A 89 9.58 4.23 -3.69
C ALA A 89 10.76 3.48 -3.07
N LEU A 90 11.13 3.81 -1.83
CA LEU A 90 12.29 3.21 -1.15
C LEU A 90 12.01 1.79 -0.62
N GLY A 91 10.73 1.42 -0.51
CA GLY A 91 10.30 0.13 0.01
C GLY A 91 8.85 0.17 0.44
N ALA A 92 8.43 -0.92 1.08
CA ALA A 92 7.06 -1.15 1.50
C ALA A 92 6.98 -1.50 2.99
N TYR A 93 5.80 -1.26 3.57
CA TYR A 93 5.48 -1.64 4.94
C TYR A 93 4.06 -2.17 5.02
N ARG A 94 3.92 -3.34 5.64
CA ARG A 94 2.64 -3.92 6.01
C ARG A 94 2.37 -3.63 7.47
N SER A 95 1.30 -2.88 7.74
CA SER A 95 0.91 -2.54 9.10
C SER A 95 0.58 -3.81 9.89
N PRO A 96 1.02 -3.93 11.15
CA PRO A 96 0.59 -5.00 12.05
C PRO A 96 -0.88 -4.75 12.37
N ARG A 97 -1.77 -5.36 11.60
CA ARG A 97 -3.22 -5.37 11.86
C ARG A 97 -3.58 -6.81 12.26
N GLY A 98 -4.53 -6.95 13.20
CA GLY A 98 -5.02 -8.24 13.65
C GLY A 98 -5.78 -9.01 12.56
N GLU A 99 -6.48 -10.07 12.94
CA GLU A 99 -7.28 -10.87 12.01
C GLU A 99 -8.23 -10.00 11.18
N GLY A 100 -8.30 -10.25 9.86
CA GLY A 100 -9.23 -9.56 8.95
C GLY A 100 -8.60 -8.86 7.74
N GLY A 101 -7.28 -8.80 7.65
CA GLY A 101 -6.55 -8.21 6.51
C GLY A 101 -5.46 -7.23 6.97
N ALA A 102 -4.78 -6.59 6.03
CA ALA A 102 -3.67 -5.69 6.33
C ALA A 102 -3.70 -4.41 5.49
N LEU A 103 -3.14 -3.34 6.05
CA LEU A 103 -2.92 -2.07 5.36
C LEU A 103 -1.47 -2.02 4.88
N TYR A 104 -1.27 -1.71 3.61
CA TYR A 104 0.03 -1.67 2.97
C TYR A 104 0.38 -0.26 2.55
N LEU A 105 1.62 0.13 2.82
CA LEU A 105 2.17 1.46 2.62
C LEU A 105 3.48 1.35 1.82
N VAL A 106 3.87 2.45 1.16
CA VAL A 106 5.21 2.60 0.58
C VAL A 106 5.91 3.81 1.18
N PHE A 107 7.23 3.75 1.26
CA PHE A 107 8.08 4.82 1.78
C PHE A 107 8.52 5.78 0.68
N LYS A 108 8.19 7.07 0.82
CA LYS A 108 8.75 8.14 -0.01
C LYS A 108 10.12 8.58 0.48
N SER A 109 10.30 8.65 1.80
CA SER A 109 11.56 9.03 2.44
C SER A 109 11.72 8.27 3.75
N VAL A 110 12.97 8.09 4.19
CA VAL A 110 13.30 7.51 5.50
C VAL A 110 14.43 8.34 6.09
N ARG A 111 14.25 8.82 7.31
CA ARG A 111 15.26 9.63 8.01
C ARG A 111 15.27 9.34 9.51
N TRP A 112 16.41 9.59 10.14
CA TRP A 112 16.50 9.63 11.60
C TRP A 112 15.67 10.79 12.17
N ALA A 113 15.09 10.55 13.34
CA ALA A 113 14.46 11.56 14.17
C ALA A 113 15.56 12.28 14.97
N ASN A 114 16.18 13.26 14.33
CA ASN A 114 17.05 14.22 14.99
C ASN A 114 16.22 15.32 15.65
#